data_AF-A0A5J4T6K6-F1
#
_entry.id   AF-A0A5J4T6K6-F1
#
_cell.length_a   1.000
_cell.length_b   1.000
_cell.length_c   1.000
_cell.angle_alpha   90.00
_cell.angle_beta   90.00
_cell.angle_gamma   90.00
#
_symmetry.space_group_name_H-M   'P 1'
#
loop_
_entity.id
_entity.type
_entity.pdbx_description
1 polymer ?
#
loop_
_entity_poly.entity_id
_entity_poly.type
_entity_poly.pdbx_seq_one_letter_code
_entity_poly.pdbx_strand_id
1 'polypeptide(L)'
;MRLKVRYNSRQCLRQIQIYGDEQDQTVLVKIGYGRVLSISFSTAGGVGEEQDAEIIIWLYYIYNFLRSLHRAISYRKTSFQPLSLLVRRTEEQMEEEGSNEEIEAQMENKGDNGHIKKEANEAKTVILNHFIHRD
;
A
#
# COMPACT_ATOMS: atom_id res chain seq x y z
N MET A 1 -12.80 10.72 -19.28
CA MET A 1 -11.58 10.04 -19.80
C MET A 1 -10.44 9.96 -18.76
N ARG A 2 -10.07 11.06 -18.10
CA ARG A 2 -8.94 11.12 -17.13
C ARG A 2 -9.07 10.19 -15.91
N LEU A 3 -10.28 9.94 -15.39
CA LEU A 3 -10.50 9.02 -14.27
C LEU A 3 -10.26 7.55 -14.66
N LYS A 4 -10.80 7.13 -15.82
CA LYS A 4 -10.62 5.77 -16.33
C LYS A 4 -9.16 5.45 -16.66
N VAL A 5 -8.41 6.42 -17.18
CA VAL A 5 -6.96 6.27 -17.39
C VAL A 5 -6.24 6.08 -16.06
N ARG A 6 -6.52 6.92 -15.05
CA ARG A 6 -5.91 6.78 -13.71
C ARG A 6 -6.22 5.43 -13.06
N TYR A 7 -7.48 4.99 -13.13
CA TYR A 7 -7.89 3.67 -12.64
C TYR A 7 -7.09 2.56 -13.34
N ASN A 8 -7.11 2.52 -14.67
CA ASN A 8 -6.41 1.49 -15.45
C ASN A 8 -4.89 1.50 -15.19
N SER A 9 -4.28 2.68 -15.05
CA SER A 9 -2.86 2.81 -14.73
C SER A 9 -2.54 2.22 -13.35
N ARG A 10 -3.34 2.51 -12.31
CA ARG A 10 -3.13 1.92 -10.99
C ARG A 10 -3.31 0.40 -11.01
N GLN A 11 -4.30 -0.10 -11.74
CA GLN A 11 -4.52 -1.53 -11.93
C GLN A 11 -3.32 -2.20 -12.63
N CYS A 12 -2.72 -1.53 -13.61
CA CYS A 12 -1.52 -2.02 -14.30
C CYS A 12 -0.30 -2.06 -13.35
N LEU A 13 -0.05 -0.98 -12.61
CA LEU A 13 1.02 -0.92 -11.61
C LEU A 13 0.86 -2.00 -10.53
N ARG A 14 -0.38 -2.31 -10.13
CA ARG A 14 -0.67 -3.44 -9.25
C ARG A 14 -0.21 -4.76 -9.86
N GLN A 15 -0.52 -5.03 -11.12
CA GLN A 15 -0.11 -6.30 -11.72
C GLN A 15 1.42 -6.44 -11.77
N ILE A 16 2.12 -5.32 -12.02
CA ILE A 16 3.59 -5.28 -11.94
C ILE A 16 4.04 -5.56 -10.50
N GLN A 17 3.41 -4.96 -9.49
CA GLN A 17 3.74 -5.21 -8.09
C GLN A 17 3.54 -6.68 -7.70
N ILE A 18 2.45 -7.32 -8.15
CA ILE A 18 2.13 -8.70 -7.78
C ILE A 18 3.06 -9.70 -8.48
N TYR A 19 3.28 -9.52 -9.79
CA TYR A 19 3.97 -10.51 -10.62
C TYR A 19 5.43 -10.19 -10.91
N GLY A 20 5.87 -8.97 -10.62
CA GLY A 20 7.21 -8.50 -10.91
C GLY A 20 8.26 -9.06 -9.96
N ASP A 21 9.50 -9.04 -10.44
CA ASP A 21 10.69 -9.44 -9.68
C ASP A 21 11.30 -8.26 -8.91
N GLU A 22 12.49 -8.46 -8.34
CA GLU A 22 13.23 -7.42 -7.61
C GLU A 22 13.44 -6.12 -8.40
N GLN A 23 13.71 -6.23 -9.71
CA GLN A 23 13.94 -5.06 -10.55
C GLN A 23 12.65 -4.28 -10.72
N ASP A 24 11.53 -4.98 -10.92
CA ASP A 24 10.22 -4.37 -11.00
C ASP A 24 9.84 -3.65 -9.70
N GLN A 25 10.06 -4.27 -8.53
CA GLN A 25 9.82 -3.63 -7.24
C GLN A 25 10.69 -2.37 -7.07
N THR A 26 11.96 -2.45 -7.48
CA THR A 26 12.89 -1.32 -7.45
C THR A 26 12.40 -0.15 -8.31
N VAL A 27 11.88 -0.45 -9.51
CA VAL A 27 11.31 0.57 -10.40
C VAL A 27 10.07 1.20 -9.77
N LEU A 28 9.16 0.40 -9.21
CA LEU A 28 7.96 0.89 -8.54
C LEU A 28 8.29 1.90 -7.42
N VAL A 29 9.25 1.56 -6.55
CA VAL A 29 9.67 2.48 -5.48
C VAL A 29 10.33 3.73 -6.05
N LYS A 30 11.17 3.61 -7.09
CA LYS A 30 11.83 4.77 -7.73
C LYS A 30 10.84 5.75 -8.35
N ILE A 31 9.76 5.25 -8.95
CA ILE A 31 8.72 6.10 -9.58
C ILE A 31 7.69 6.64 -8.58
N GLY A 32 7.85 6.39 -7.28
CA GLY A 32 6.96 6.93 -6.25
C GLY A 32 5.67 6.13 -6.08
N TYR A 33 5.69 4.81 -6.32
CA TYR A 33 4.49 3.98 -6.18
C TYR A 33 3.88 4.02 -4.77
N GLY A 34 4.70 4.22 -3.72
CA GLY A 34 4.22 4.45 -2.36
C GLY A 34 3.25 5.64 -2.29
N ARG A 35 3.60 6.76 -2.92
CA ARG A 35 2.72 7.94 -3.03
C ARG A 35 1.43 7.64 -3.79
N VAL A 36 1.51 6.87 -4.86
CA VAL A 36 0.33 6.48 -5.66
C VAL A 36 -0.65 5.65 -4.83
N LEU A 37 -0.15 4.70 -4.03
CA LEU A 37 -0.99 3.90 -3.14
C LEU A 37 -1.63 4.76 -2.06
N SER A 38 -0.84 5.65 -1.45
CA SER A 38 -1.27 6.61 -0.43
C SER A 38 -2.49 7.42 -0.89
N ILE A 39 -2.34 8.13 -2.00
CA ILE A 39 -3.41 8.94 -2.62
C ILE A 39 -4.64 8.11 -3.00
N SER A 40 -4.49 6.79 -3.17
CA SER A 40 -5.60 5.92 -3.60
C SER A 40 -6.53 5.51 -2.45
N PHE A 41 -6.03 5.41 -1.22
CA PHE A 41 -6.87 5.15 -0.04
C PHE A 41 -7.18 6.40 0.80
N SER A 42 -6.49 7.52 0.57
CA SER A 42 -6.82 8.81 1.23
C SER A 42 -8.21 9.30 0.82
N THR A 43 -9.08 9.56 1.80
CA THR A 43 -10.45 10.02 1.58
C THR A 43 -10.56 11.52 1.80
N ALA A 44 -10.12 12.32 0.83
CA ALA A 44 -10.21 13.77 0.94
C ALA A 44 -11.65 14.35 0.83
N GLY A 45 -12.73 13.55 0.83
CA GLY A 45 -14.09 14.11 0.83
C GLY A 45 -15.27 13.24 0.40
N GLY A 46 -15.40 11.98 0.83
CA GLY A 46 -16.61 11.20 0.54
C GLY A 46 -16.77 9.95 1.41
N VAL A 47 -18.02 9.60 1.71
CA VAL A 47 -18.43 8.38 2.43
C VAL A 47 -19.50 7.67 1.58
N GLY A 48 -19.34 6.37 1.35
CA GLY A 48 -20.31 5.55 0.61
C GLY A 48 -19.76 4.16 0.25
N GLU A 49 -20.66 3.18 0.04
CA GLU A 49 -20.30 1.77 -0.14
C GLU A 49 -19.31 1.50 -1.30
N GLU A 50 -19.45 2.20 -2.43
CA GLU A 50 -18.52 2.07 -3.57
C GLU A 50 -17.12 2.61 -3.22
N GLN A 51 -17.05 3.65 -2.39
CA GLN A 51 -15.79 4.21 -1.89
C GLN A 51 -15.17 3.29 -0.85
N ASP A 52 -15.99 2.68 0.02
CA ASP A 52 -15.55 1.72 1.03
C ASP A 52 -14.84 0.51 0.41
N ALA A 53 -15.41 -0.06 -0.65
CA ALA A 53 -14.81 -1.17 -1.38
C ALA A 53 -13.46 -0.78 -2.03
N GLU A 54 -13.36 0.42 -2.62
CA GLU A 54 -12.09 0.91 -3.17
C GLU A 54 -11.04 1.11 -2.08
N ILE A 55 -11.41 1.69 -0.93
CA ILE A 55 -10.52 1.89 0.22
C ILE A 55 -9.96 0.56 0.70
N ILE A 56 -10.81 -0.45 0.89
CA ILE A 56 -10.39 -1.81 1.29
C ILE A 56 -9.38 -2.38 0.31
N ILE A 57 -9.66 -2.28 -0.98
CA ILE A 57 -8.79 -2.80 -2.04
C ILE A 57 -7.42 -2.11 -1.98
N TRP A 58 -7.38 -0.79 -1.82
CA TRP A 58 -6.11 -0.04 -1.77
C TRP A 58 -5.34 -0.26 -0.46
N LEU A 59 -6.02 -0.39 0.69
CA LEU A 59 -5.42 -0.76 1.98
C LEU A 59 -4.78 -2.16 1.92
N TYR A 60 -5.49 -3.12 1.32
CA TYR A 60 -4.95 -4.47 1.09
C TYR A 60 -3.69 -4.44 0.20
N TYR A 61 -3.66 -3.58 -0.83
CA TYR A 61 -2.49 -3.47 -1.70
C TYR A 61 -1.29 -2.82 -1.04
N ILE A 62 -1.47 -1.79 -0.23
CA ILE A 62 -0.34 -1.22 0.52
C ILE A 62 0.22 -2.23 1.52
N TYR A 63 -0.65 -2.96 2.22
CA TYR A 63 -0.26 -4.08 3.09
C TYR A 63 0.62 -5.10 2.33
N ASN A 64 0.16 -5.58 1.18
CA ASN A 64 0.90 -6.59 0.42
C ASN A 64 2.21 -6.06 -0.15
N PHE A 65 2.22 -4.82 -0.64
CA PHE A 65 3.43 -4.20 -1.17
C PHE A 65 4.52 -4.08 -0.10
N LEU A 66 4.18 -3.49 1.06
CA LEU A 66 5.12 -3.36 2.17
C LEU A 66 5.57 -4.73 2.69
N ARG A 67 4.66 -5.70 2.80
CA ARG A 67 5.00 -7.07 3.20
C ARG A 67 5.97 -7.73 2.21
N SER A 68 5.78 -7.53 0.91
CA SER A 68 6.66 -8.05 -0.13
C SER A 68 8.05 -7.42 -0.06
N LEU A 69 8.13 -6.11 0.17
CA LEU A 69 9.42 -5.42 0.38
C LEU A 69 10.13 -5.91 1.65
N HIS A 70 9.40 -6.06 2.77
CA HIS A 70 9.96 -6.50 4.05
C HIS A 70 10.46 -7.94 4.03
N ARG A 71 9.71 -8.85 3.43
CA ARG A 71 10.03 -10.28 3.43
C ARG A 71 10.90 -10.68 2.23
N ALA A 72 11.15 -9.77 1.30
CA ALA A 72 11.78 -10.03 0.02
C ALA A 72 11.14 -11.20 -0.75
N ILE A 73 9.81 -11.32 -0.64
CA ILE A 73 9.03 -12.39 -1.25
C ILE A 73 8.03 -11.77 -2.24
N SER A 74 8.14 -12.16 -3.50
CA SER A 74 7.10 -11.92 -4.51
C SER A 74 5.98 -12.96 -4.41
N TYR A 75 4.84 -12.71 -5.06
CA TYR A 75 3.76 -13.70 -5.17
C TYR A 75 4.24 -15.03 -5.78
N ARG A 76 5.28 -14.99 -6.63
CA ARG A 76 5.91 -16.17 -7.23
C ARG A 76 6.92 -16.88 -6.31
N LYS A 77 7.01 -16.49 -5.03
CA LYS A 77 7.94 -17.05 -4.02
C LYS A 77 9.41 -16.99 -4.42
N THR A 78 9.79 -16.05 -5.27
CA THR A 78 11.20 -15.77 -5.54
C THR A 78 11.74 -14.94 -4.39
N SER A 79 12.75 -15.45 -3.68
CA SER A 79 13.43 -14.73 -2.61
C SER A 79 14.47 -13.80 -3.23
N PHE A 80 14.44 -12.54 -2.84
CA PHE A 80 15.48 -11.55 -3.18
C PHE A 80 16.20 -11.12 -1.91
N GLN A 81 17.27 -10.32 -1.99
CA GLN A 81 17.81 -9.75 -0.75
C GLN A 81 16.77 -8.78 -0.14
N PRO A 82 16.64 -8.71 1.19
CA PRO A 82 15.83 -7.69 1.85
C PRO A 82 16.22 -6.30 1.35
N LEU A 83 15.29 -5.65 0.65
CA LEU A 83 15.50 -4.34 0.06
C LEU A 83 15.26 -3.26 1.13
N SER A 84 16.03 -3.31 2.22
CA SER A 84 15.90 -2.41 3.38
C SER A 84 15.91 -0.92 2.97
N LEU A 85 16.65 -0.57 1.92
CA LEU A 85 16.64 0.77 1.32
C LEU A 85 15.34 1.11 0.60
N LEU A 86 14.69 0.16 -0.06
CA LEU A 86 13.43 0.39 -0.77
C LEU A 86 12.25 0.47 0.19
N VAL A 87 12.28 -0.32 1.26
CA VAL A 87 11.34 -0.22 2.39
C VAL A 87 11.37 1.20 2.93
N ARG A 88 12.55 1.65 3.37
CA ARG A 88 12.73 2.99 3.95
C ARG A 88 12.27 4.09 2.99
N ARG A 89 12.62 3.98 1.70
CA ARG A 89 12.20 4.95 0.70
C ARG A 89 10.68 4.95 0.46
N THR A 90 10.03 3.80 0.60
CA THR A 90 8.57 3.70 0.49
C THR A 90 7.90 4.31 1.72
N GLU A 91 8.43 4.07 2.91
CA GLU A 91 7.97 4.70 4.15
C GLU A 91 8.11 6.23 4.09
N GLU A 92 9.27 6.74 3.67
CA GLU A 92 9.50 8.19 3.47
C GLU A 92 8.48 8.78 2.48
N GLN A 93 8.20 8.08 1.36
CA GLN A 93 7.17 8.51 0.40
C GLN A 93 5.77 8.55 0.99
N MET A 94 5.43 7.60 1.85
CA MET A 94 4.12 7.54 2.50
C MET A 94 3.97 8.62 3.56
N GLU A 95 5.01 8.85 4.36
CA GLU A 95 5.06 9.90 5.37
C GLU A 95 4.93 11.29 4.75
N GLU A 96 5.63 11.56 3.64
CA GLU A 96 5.53 12.82 2.89
C GLU A 96 4.11 13.11 2.39
N GLU A 97 3.31 12.09 2.13
CA GLU A 97 1.92 12.22 1.66
C GLU A 97 0.89 12.16 2.80
N GLY A 98 1.30 12.10 4.07
CA GLY A 98 0.39 12.02 5.22
C GLY A 98 -0.37 10.70 5.33
N SER A 99 0.23 9.62 4.82
CA SER A 99 -0.44 8.31 4.73
C SER A 99 -0.70 7.67 6.08
N ASN A 100 0.15 7.96 7.07
CA ASN A 100 0.03 7.38 8.40
C ASN A 100 -1.22 7.91 9.10
N GLU A 101 -1.46 9.22 8.99
CA GLU A 101 -2.66 9.90 9.48
C GLU A 101 -3.92 9.36 8.79
N GLU A 102 -3.85 9.13 7.48
CA GLU A 102 -4.97 8.56 6.74
C GLU A 102 -5.25 7.10 7.14
N ILE A 103 -4.22 6.27 7.31
CA ILE A 103 -4.40 4.90 7.83
C ILE A 103 -5.02 4.93 9.23
N GLU A 104 -4.58 5.85 10.09
CA GLU A 104 -5.16 6.04 11.43
C GLU A 104 -6.62 6.47 11.38
N ALA A 105 -6.99 7.37 10.47
CA ALA A 105 -8.38 7.73 10.26
C ALA A 105 -9.22 6.53 9.79
N GLN A 106 -8.69 5.70 8.87
CA GLN A 106 -9.39 4.50 8.40
C GLN A 106 -9.54 3.41 9.46
N MET A 107 -8.70 3.38 10.51
CA MET A 107 -8.87 2.43 11.63
C MET A 107 -10.14 2.67 12.45
N GLU A 108 -10.70 3.88 12.41
CA GLU A 108 -11.98 4.21 13.05
C GLU A 108 -13.17 4.15 12.07
N ASN A 109 -12.91 3.88 10.79
CA ASN A 109 -13.94 3.78 9.76
C ASN A 109 -14.73 2.47 9.89
N LYS A 110 -16.04 2.60 10.12
CA LYS A 110 -17.00 1.48 10.25
C LYS A 110 -17.69 1.12 8.93
N GLY A 111 -17.31 1.76 7.82
CA GLY A 111 -17.74 1.42 6.47
C GLY A 111 -17.46 -0.05 6.13
N ASP A 112 -18.21 -0.56 5.15
CA ASP A 112 -18.28 -1.99 4.79
C ASP A 112 -18.25 -2.93 6.01
N ASN A 113 -19.18 -2.74 6.95
CA ASN A 113 -19.33 -3.59 8.14
C ASN A 113 -18.05 -3.76 8.99
N GLY A 114 -17.15 -2.75 8.98
CA GLY A 114 -15.89 -2.76 9.72
C GLY A 114 -14.71 -3.43 9.01
N HIS A 115 -14.86 -3.84 7.74
CA HIS A 115 -13.76 -4.39 6.95
C HIS A 115 -12.65 -3.36 6.70
N ILE A 116 -12.99 -2.08 6.47
CA ILE A 116 -12.01 -1.00 6.32
C ILE A 116 -11.09 -0.92 7.54
N LYS A 117 -11.69 -0.86 8.73
CA LYS A 117 -10.96 -0.87 10.00
C LYS A 117 -9.98 -2.04 10.08
N LYS A 118 -10.42 -3.25 9.70
CA LYS A 118 -9.56 -4.43 9.75
C LYS A 118 -8.34 -4.28 8.82
N GLU A 119 -8.55 -3.91 7.57
CA GLU A 119 -7.45 -3.74 6.60
C GLU A 119 -6.49 -2.60 7.01
N ALA A 120 -7.02 -1.49 7.55
CA ALA A 120 -6.21 -0.41 8.08
C ALA A 120 -5.31 -0.84 9.25
N ASN A 121 -5.84 -1.68 10.15
CA ASN A 121 -5.05 -2.27 11.24
C ASN A 121 -3.95 -3.20 10.73
N GLU A 122 -4.23 -4.01 9.70
CA GLU A 122 -3.23 -4.88 9.09
C GLU A 122 -2.12 -4.07 8.38
N ALA A 123 -2.49 -3.03 7.63
CA ALA A 123 -1.55 -2.12 7.00
C ALA A 123 -0.64 -1.42 8.04
N LYS A 124 -1.23 -0.85 9.10
CA LYS A 124 -0.48 -0.24 10.21
C LYS A 124 0.46 -1.23 10.88
N THR A 125 0.02 -2.47 11.07
CA THR A 125 0.82 -3.53 11.67
C THR A 125 2.04 -3.88 10.81
N VAL A 126 1.92 -3.91 9.47
CA VAL A 126 3.07 -4.19 8.59
C VAL A 126 4.07 -3.03 8.57
N ILE A 127 3.58 -1.79 8.63
CA ILE A 127 4.44 -0.60 8.79
C ILE A 127 5.21 -0.69 10.12
N LEU A 128 4.50 -1.01 11.22
CA LEU A 128 5.10 -1.03 12.56
C LEU A 128 5.94 -2.28 12.86
N ASN A 129 5.63 -3.44 12.27
CA ASN A 129 6.35 -4.70 12.53
C ASN A 129 7.82 -4.66 12.10
N HIS A 130 8.25 -3.66 11.31
CA HIS A 130 9.67 -3.39 11.06
C HIS A 130 10.42 -2.93 12.33
N PHE A 131 9.76 -2.25 13.26
CA PHE A 131 10.38 -1.76 14.50
C PHE A 131 10.62 -2.88 15.53
N ILE A 132 9.79 -3.94 15.54
CA ILE A 132 9.86 -5.00 16.55
C ILE A 132 10.90 -6.08 16.21
N HIS A 133 11.22 -6.29 14.93
CA HIS A 133 12.20 -7.31 14.50
C HIS A 133 13.62 -6.74 14.29
N ARG A 134 13.89 -5.55 14.85
CA ARG A 134 15.19 -4.86 14.84
C ARG A 134 15.90 -4.87 16.20
N ASP A 135 15.48 -5.75 17.11
CA ASP A 135 16.17 -6.04 18.38
C ASP A 135 17.22 -7.14 18.23
#